data_AF-A4FJE1-F1
#
_entry.id   AF-A4FJE1-F1
#
_cell.length_a   1.000
_cell.length_b   1.000
_cell.length_c   1.000
_cell.angle_alpha   90.00
_cell.angle_beta   90.00
_cell.angle_gamma   90.00
#
_symmetry.space_group_name_H-M   'P 1'
#
loop_
_entity.id
_entity.type
_entity.pdbx_description
1 polymer ?
#
loop_
_entity_poly.entity_id
_entity_poly.type
_entity_poly.pdbx_seq_one_letter_code
_entity_poly.pdbx_strand_id
1 'polypeptide(L)'
;MSGNVELGEFLRNRRARTAPNVFFCATGITDGALLRGVHYRTNQCSTQSIVMRSKSGTVRMIDGSHRLSKLREYANRAPSQGG
;
A
#
# COMPACT_ATOMS: atom_id res chain seq x y z
N MET A 1 12.09 -7.04 22.47
CA MET A 1 11.09 -5.95 22.38
C MET A 1 10.55 -5.91 20.96
N SER A 2 9.52 -6.71 20.69
CA SER A 2 8.85 -6.77 19.38
C SER A 2 7.66 -5.82 19.43
N GLY A 3 7.84 -4.61 18.89
CA GLY A 3 6.76 -3.66 18.71
C GLY A 3 5.88 -4.14 17.56
N ASN A 4 4.93 -5.03 17.87
CA ASN A 4 3.82 -5.33 16.98
C ASN A 4 3.06 -4.02 16.78
N VAL A 5 3.30 -3.34 15.65
CA VAL A 5 2.58 -2.10 15.33
C VAL A 5 1.09 -2.44 15.29
N GLU A 6 0.36 -1.73 16.14
CA GLU A 6 -1.03 -1.83 16.58
C GLU A 6 -2.08 -1.65 15.47
N LEU A 7 -1.75 -2.02 14.23
CA LEU A 7 -2.60 -1.77 13.07
C LEU A 7 -3.83 -2.71 13.05
N GLY A 8 -3.70 -3.88 13.68
CA GLY A 8 -4.83 -4.76 13.97
C GLY A 8 -5.83 -4.16 14.97
N GLU A 9 -5.40 -3.22 15.81
CA GLU A 9 -6.29 -2.55 16.77
C GLU A 9 -7.00 -1.35 16.13
N PHE A 10 -6.39 -0.65 15.17
CA PHE A 10 -7.02 0.46 14.44
C PHE A 10 -8.32 0.06 13.72
N LEU A 11 -8.40 -1.17 13.20
CA LEU A 11 -9.63 -1.71 12.62
C LEU A 11 -10.60 -2.33 13.64
N ARG A 12 -10.12 -2.68 14.85
CA ARG A 12 -10.97 -3.21 15.93
C ARG A 12 -11.61 -2.10 16.77
N ASN A 13 -10.91 -1.00 17.01
CA ASN A 13 -11.38 0.13 17.80
C ASN A 13 -12.24 1.08 16.96
N ARG A 14 -13.45 0.60 16.69
CA ARG A 14 -14.67 1.31 16.27
C ARG A 14 -14.61 2.85 16.39
N ARG A 15 -14.27 3.54 15.29
CA ARG A 15 -14.79 4.90 15.00
C ARG A 15 -15.36 5.07 13.58
N ALA A 16 -15.45 4.01 12.78
CA ALA A 16 -16.29 4.00 11.57
C ALA A 16 -17.62 3.28 11.88
N ARG A 17 -18.51 3.94 12.64
CA ARG A 17 -19.74 3.32 13.21
C ARG A 17 -20.84 3.02 12.17
N THR A 18 -20.55 3.00 10.87
CA THR A 18 -21.57 2.81 9.82
C THR A 18 -21.12 2.01 8.59
N ALA A 19 -19.86 1.58 8.48
CA ALA A 19 -19.38 0.88 7.29
C ALA A 19 -19.15 -0.62 7.58
N PRO A 20 -20.03 -1.54 7.14
CA PRO A 20 -19.87 -2.97 7.36
C PRO A 20 -18.64 -3.57 6.64
N ASN A 21 -18.10 -2.88 5.63
CA ASN A 21 -16.96 -3.32 4.82
C ASN A 21 -15.95 -2.19 4.66
N VAL A 22 -14.89 -2.20 5.46
CA VAL A 22 -13.79 -1.23 5.40
C VAL A 22 -12.56 -1.92 4.81
N PHE A 23 -11.89 -1.22 3.90
CA PHE A 23 -10.57 -1.58 3.41
C PHE A 23 -9.57 -0.55 3.91
N PHE A 24 -8.43 -1.02 4.40
CA PHE A 24 -7.29 -0.19 4.72
C PHE A 24 -6.11 -0.63 3.85
N CYS A 25 -5.40 0.32 3.26
CA CYS A 25 -4.15 0.05 2.57
C CYS A 25 -3.12 1.14 2.90
N ALA A 26 -1.86 0.74 3.02
CA ALA A 26 -0.74 1.64 3.18
C ALA A 26 0.47 1.10 2.42
N THR A 27 1.28 2.00 1.88
CA THR A 27 2.51 1.69 1.15
C THR A 27 3.65 2.49 1.77
N GLY A 28 4.79 1.84 2.02
CA GLY A 28 5.97 2.52 2.51
C GLY A 28 6.58 3.42 1.43
N ILE A 29 6.74 4.70 1.72
CA ILE A 29 7.45 5.64 0.85
C ILE A 29 8.94 5.67 1.22
N THR A 30 9.23 5.85 2.50
CA THR A 30 10.56 5.67 3.10
C THR A 30 10.55 4.46 4.01
N ASP A 31 11.73 3.89 4.29
CA ASP A 31 11.85 2.78 5.24
C ASP A 31 11.33 3.19 6.61
N GLY A 32 10.33 2.45 7.09
CA GLY A 32 9.76 2.61 8.41
C GLY A 32 9.68 1.28 9.14
N ALA A 33 9.25 1.33 10.40
CA ALA A 33 9.15 0.15 11.24
C ALA A 33 8.15 -0.90 10.73
N LEU A 34 7.12 -0.48 9.97
CA LEU A 34 6.05 -1.35 9.48
C LEU A 34 6.21 -1.77 8.02
N LEU A 35 6.69 -0.87 7.17
CA LEU A 35 6.83 -1.10 5.73
C LEU A 35 8.18 -0.58 5.27
N ARG A 36 8.84 -1.36 4.42
CA ARG A 36 9.95 -0.88 3.60
C ARG A 36 9.46 0.20 2.65
N GLY A 37 10.31 1.20 2.45
CA GLY A 37 10.10 2.28 1.52
C GLY A 37 10.20 1.82 0.07
N VAL A 38 10.13 2.80 -0.82
CA VAL A 38 10.36 2.56 -2.24
C VAL A 38 11.87 2.43 -2.48
N HIS A 39 12.29 1.28 -2.99
CA HIS A 39 13.68 1.08 -3.39
C HIS A 39 13.82 1.03 -4.91
N TYR A 40 14.66 1.90 -5.43
CA TYR A 40 14.97 1.97 -6.85
C TYR A 40 16.25 1.19 -7.15
N ARG A 41 16.21 0.43 -8.25
CA ARG A 41 17.36 -0.25 -8.86
C ARG A 41 17.38 0.05 -10.35
N THR A 42 18.43 -0.37 -11.06
CA THR A 42 18.52 -0.20 -12.51
C THR A 42 17.27 -0.75 -13.20
N ASN A 43 16.48 0.15 -13.80
CA ASN A 43 15.22 -0.13 -14.49
C ASN A 43 14.12 -0.86 -13.67
N GLN A 44 14.22 -0.85 -12.34
CA GLN A 44 13.25 -1.51 -11.47
C GLN A 44 12.97 -0.68 -10.22
N CYS A 45 11.77 -0.81 -9.68
CA CYS A 45 11.38 -0.24 -8.41
C CYS A 45 10.63 -1.31 -7.60
N SER A 46 10.91 -1.40 -6.31
CA SER A 46 10.18 -2.28 -5.40
C SER A 46 9.45 -1.47 -4.32
N THR A 47 8.25 -1.92 -3.97
CA THR A 47 7.41 -1.32 -2.93
C THR A 47 6.95 -2.37 -1.95
N GLN A 48 6.71 -2.00 -0.69
CA GLN A 48 6.01 -2.85 0.26
C GLN A 48 4.74 -2.17 0.75
N SER A 49 3.64 -2.93 0.74
CA SER A 49 2.32 -2.46 1.16
C SER A 49 1.67 -3.44 2.12
N ILE A 50 0.76 -2.93 2.94
CA ILE A 50 -0.17 -3.73 3.74
C ILE A 50 -1.60 -3.43 3.31
N VAL A 51 -2.43 -4.46 3.18
CA VAL A 51 -3.85 -4.35 2.86
C VAL A 51 -4.66 -5.14 3.87
N MET A 52 -5.74 -4.55 4.35
CA MET A 52 -6.63 -5.15 5.32
C MET A 52 -8.09 -4.98 4.91
N ARG A 53 -8.92 -5.96 5.28
CA ARG A 53 -10.36 -5.90 5.06
C ARG A 53 -11.12 -6.30 6.32
N SER A 54 -11.96 -5.41 6.84
CA SER A 54 -12.68 -5.62 8.11
C SER A 54 -13.61 -6.83 8.05
N LYS A 55 -14.38 -6.99 6.96
CA LYS A 55 -15.38 -8.06 6.83
C LYS A 55 -14.76 -9.46 6.85
N SER A 56 -13.57 -9.64 6.29
CA SER A 56 -12.89 -10.96 6.29
C SER A 56 -11.81 -11.10 7.35
N GLY A 57 -11.46 -10.02 8.07
CA GLY A 57 -10.32 -9.99 8.99
C GLY A 57 -8.96 -10.22 8.31
N THR A 58 -8.90 -10.26 6.99
CA THR A 58 -7.68 -10.62 6.26
C THR A 58 -6.69 -9.46 6.29
N VAL A 59 -5.43 -9.78 6.59
CA VAL A 59 -4.29 -8.88 6.46
C VAL A 59 -3.35 -9.48 5.42
N ARG A 60 -2.91 -8.67 4.46
CA ARG A 60 -2.00 -9.08 3.39
C ARG A 60 -0.82 -8.12 3.33
N MET A 61 0.38 -8.67 3.39
CA MET A 61 1.59 -7.97 2.96
C MET A 61 1.74 -8.17 1.46
N ILE A 62 2.05 -7.10 0.73
CA ILE A 62 2.22 -7.11 -0.72
C ILE A 62 3.59 -6.52 -1.03
N ASP A 63 4.46 -7.34 -1.61
CA ASP A 63 5.71 -6.89 -2.21
C ASP A 63 5.48 -6.67 -3.71
N GLY A 64 5.65 -5.43 -4.16
CA GLY A 64 5.50 -5.02 -5.55
C GLY A 64 6.84 -4.92 -6.25
N SER A 65 6.93 -5.42 -7.48
CA SER A 65 8.10 -5.26 -8.35
C SER A 65 7.68 -4.61 -9.66
N HIS A 66 8.14 -3.38 -9.88
CA HIS A 66 7.75 -2.51 -10.98
C HIS A 66 8.90 -2.37 -11.97
N ARG A 67 8.67 -2.60 -13.27
CA ARG A 67 9.64 -2.31 -14.33
C ARG A 67 9.50 -0.84 -14.73
N LEU A 68 10.55 -0.04 -14.52
CA LEU A 68 10.49 1.41 -14.69
C LEU A 68 10.35 1.84 -16.16
N SER A 69 10.97 1.11 -17.09
CA SER A 69 10.82 1.36 -18.53
C SER A 69 9.35 1.32 -18.94
N LYS A 70 8.63 0.29 -18.51
CA LYS A 70 7.20 0.13 -18.75
C LYS A 70 6.36 1.17 -18.01
N LEU A 71 6.72 1.51 -16.77
CA LEU A 71 6.01 2.54 -16.00
C LEU A 71 6.08 3.92 -16.67
N ARG A 72 7.24 4.30 -17.21
CA ARG A 72 7.43 5.57 -17.93
C ARG A 72 6.55 5.67 -19.18
N GLU A 73 6.40 4.58 -19.93
CA GLU A 73 5.49 4.51 -21.09
C GLU A 73 4.03 4.76 -20.71
N TYR A 74 3.57 4.25 -19.56
CA TYR A 74 2.21 4.52 -19.08
C TYR A 74 2.05 5.92 -18.47
N ALA A 75 3.03 6.38 -17.68
CA ALA A 75 2.98 7.70 -17.04
C ALA A 75 2.95 8.84 -18.08
N ASN A 76 3.69 8.69 -19.17
CA ASN A 76 3.69 9.66 -20.28
C ASN A 76 2.46 9.55 -21.18
N ARG A 77 1.56 8.59 -20.93
CA ARG A 77 0.30 8.38 -21.65
C ARG A 77 -0.92 8.81 -20.83
N ALA A 78 -0.73 9.53 -19.72
CA ALA A 78 -1.82 10.15 -18.98
C ALA A 78 -2.69 10.97 -19.95
N PRO A 79 -4.02 10.82 -19.90
CA PRO A 79 -4.87 11.21 -21.00
C PRO A 79 -4.88 12.72 -21.16
N SER A 80 -4.49 13.20 -22.33
CA SER A 80 -4.98 14.47 -22.87
C SER A 80 -6.47 14.31 -23.15
N GLN A 81 -7.33 14.53 -22.16
CA GLN A 81 -8.72 14.94 -22.37
C GLN A 81 -8.82 16.40 -21.94
N GLY A 82 -9.29 17.36 -22.71
CA GLY A 82 -9.89 17.41 -24.06
C GLY A 82 -10.17 18.88 -24.37
N GLY A 83 -10.40 19.22 -25.64
CA GLY A 83 -10.99 20.49 -26.05
C GLY A 83 -12.51 20.51 -25.88
#